data_AF-A0A538BUC8-F1
#
_entry.id   AF-A0A538BUC8-F1
#
_cell.length_a   1.000
_cell.length_b   1.000
_cell.length_c   1.000
_cell.angle_alpha   90.00
_cell.angle_beta   90.00
_cell.angle_gamma   90.00
#
_symmetry.space_group_name_H-M   'P 1'
#
loop_
_entity.id
_entity.type
_entity.pdbx_description
1 polymer ?
#
loop_
_entity_poly.entity_id
_entity_poly.type
_entity_poly.pdbx_seq_one_letter_code
_entity_poly.pdbx_strand_id
1 'polypeptide(L)'
;MAGEDIPAGSDEPPPRKRRRRRRPKPASAAAAGTQGGARVKPISATRSSRGRKPAAVSGTSGARTSKAKGASKKKTTAKGTSRRRIPTQREVSAGGVVYRRGGDDIEVVLASRRTRRGDLAWGLAKGGIEAGESREDAAVREVREETGLDA
;
A
#
# COMPACT_ATOMS: atom_id res chain seq x y z
N MET A 1 -23.56 -85.72 -16.12
CA MET A 1 -22.62 -85.37 -15.03
C MET A 1 -22.94 -83.97 -14.59
N ALA A 2 -23.25 -83.82 -13.30
CA ALA A 2 -23.87 -82.64 -12.69
C ALA A 2 -22.99 -81.39 -12.83
N GLY A 3 -23.61 -80.28 -13.25
CA GLY A 3 -23.07 -78.94 -13.04
C GLY A 3 -23.69 -78.39 -11.77
N GLU A 4 -22.87 -78.20 -10.74
CA GLU A 4 -23.27 -77.69 -9.43
C GLU A 4 -23.53 -76.17 -9.49
N ASP A 5 -24.72 -75.77 -9.08
CA ASP A 5 -25.12 -74.37 -8.88
C ASP A 5 -24.34 -73.77 -7.70
N ILE A 6 -23.53 -72.73 -7.96
CA ILE A 6 -22.88 -71.91 -6.93
C ILE A 6 -23.89 -70.85 -6.47
N PRO A 7 -24.30 -70.79 -5.20
CA PRO A 7 -25.22 -69.76 -4.74
C PRO A 7 -24.53 -68.40 -4.70
N ALA A 8 -25.21 -67.39 -5.26
CA ALA A 8 -24.81 -65.99 -5.23
C ALA A 8 -24.65 -65.51 -3.78
N GLY A 9 -23.42 -65.12 -3.41
CA GLY A 9 -23.15 -64.43 -2.16
C GLY A 9 -23.84 -63.07 -2.15
N SER A 10 -24.71 -62.86 -1.18
CA SER A 10 -25.34 -61.59 -0.86
C SER A 10 -24.30 -60.60 -0.35
N ASP A 11 -23.68 -59.84 -1.25
CA ASP A 11 -22.73 -58.79 -0.90
C ASP A 11 -23.51 -57.51 -0.58
N GLU A 12 -24.20 -57.50 0.56
CA GLU A 12 -24.86 -56.30 1.07
C GLU A 12 -23.81 -55.44 1.81
N PRO A 13 -23.47 -54.23 1.31
CA PRO A 13 -22.45 -53.42 1.93
C PRO A 13 -22.92 -52.89 3.30
N PRO A 14 -22.03 -52.79 4.31
CA PRO A 14 -22.42 -52.37 5.64
C PRO A 14 -22.95 -50.92 5.65
N PRO A 15 -23.89 -50.58 6.55
CA PRO A 15 -24.49 -49.25 6.59
C PRO A 15 -23.44 -48.20 6.93
N ARG A 16 -23.30 -47.20 6.05
CA ARG A 16 -22.38 -46.06 6.23
C ARG A 16 -22.79 -45.28 7.47
N LYS A 17 -21.91 -45.22 8.48
CA LYS A 17 -22.09 -44.39 9.68
C LYS A 17 -22.31 -42.93 9.24
N ARG A 18 -23.51 -42.40 9.46
CA ARG A 18 -23.82 -40.97 9.26
C ARG A 18 -22.87 -40.14 10.12
N ARG A 19 -21.89 -39.49 9.50
CA ARG A 19 -21.11 -38.43 10.15
C ARG A 19 -22.09 -37.37 10.61
N ARG A 20 -22.21 -37.17 11.93
CA ARG A 20 -22.97 -36.05 12.49
C ARG A 20 -22.40 -34.77 11.90
N ARG A 21 -23.18 -34.08 11.05
CA ARG A 21 -22.84 -32.73 10.60
C ARG A 21 -22.76 -31.87 11.85
N ARG A 22 -21.58 -31.31 12.12
CA ARG A 22 -21.43 -30.28 13.16
C ARG A 22 -22.33 -29.12 12.75
N ARG A 23 -23.34 -28.81 13.58
CA ARG A 23 -24.15 -27.61 13.42
C ARG A 23 -23.21 -26.40 13.45
N PRO A 24 -23.30 -25.44 12.51
CA PRO A 24 -22.62 -24.16 12.69
C PRO A 24 -23.21 -23.46 13.91
N LYS A 25 -22.34 -22.89 14.76
CA LYS A 25 -22.77 -22.07 15.90
C LYS A 25 -23.46 -20.81 15.36
N PRO A 26 -24.53 -20.30 16.00
CA PRO A 26 -25.07 -19.00 15.63
C PRO A 26 -24.00 -17.93 15.86
N ALA A 27 -23.80 -17.08 14.84
CA ALA A 27 -23.00 -15.87 14.99
C ALA A 27 -23.67 -14.99 16.05
N SER A 28 -22.93 -14.69 17.11
CA SER A 28 -23.36 -13.72 18.11
C SER A 28 -23.53 -12.36 17.41
N ALA A 29 -24.75 -11.82 17.45
CA ALA A 29 -25.02 -10.44 17.13
C ALA A 29 -24.09 -9.54 17.95
N ALA A 30 -23.13 -8.90 17.28
CA ALA A 30 -22.33 -7.84 17.86
C ALA A 30 -23.06 -6.52 17.60
N ALA A 31 -23.38 -5.86 18.70
CA ALA A 31 -24.17 -4.66 18.80
C ALA A 31 -23.60 -3.51 17.94
N ALA A 32 -24.52 -2.73 17.39
CA ALA A 32 -24.32 -1.33 17.07
C ALA A 32 -23.72 -0.63 18.30
N GLY A 33 -22.57 0.02 18.10
CA GLY A 33 -21.81 0.62 19.20
C GLY A 33 -20.86 1.69 18.71
N THR A 34 -21.38 2.92 18.70
CA THR A 34 -20.67 4.16 19.03
C THR A 34 -19.74 4.78 17.98
N GLN A 35 -20.32 5.85 17.42
CA GLN A 35 -19.72 7.02 16.80
C GLN A 35 -18.42 7.47 17.48
N GLY A 36 -17.39 7.71 16.66
CA GLY A 36 -16.12 8.29 17.07
C GLY A 36 -15.39 8.89 15.88
N GLY A 37 -16.11 9.66 15.05
CA GLY A 37 -15.50 10.42 13.97
C GLY A 37 -14.63 11.53 14.56
N ALA A 38 -13.31 11.35 14.52
CA ALA A 38 -12.38 12.42 14.84
C ALA A 38 -12.53 13.51 13.78
N ARG A 39 -13.16 14.63 14.16
CA ARG A 39 -13.32 15.83 13.33
C ARG A 39 -11.95 16.41 12.97
N VAL A 40 -11.47 16.14 11.76
CA VAL A 40 -10.23 16.75 11.23
C VAL A 40 -10.59 18.13 10.67
N LYS A 41 -10.01 19.20 11.24
CA LYS A 41 -10.18 20.57 10.75
C LYS A 41 -9.41 20.76 9.43
N PRO A 42 -9.93 21.52 8.45
CA PRO A 42 -9.26 21.74 7.17
C PRO A 42 -7.97 22.54 7.36
N ILE A 43 -6.87 22.04 6.82
CA ILE A 43 -5.61 22.79 6.70
C ILE A 43 -5.69 23.73 5.48
N SER A 44 -5.68 25.03 5.73
CA SER A 44 -5.63 26.07 4.69
C SER A 44 -4.32 25.96 3.91
N ALA A 45 -4.41 25.83 2.57
CA ALA A 45 -3.26 25.75 1.67
C ALA A 45 -2.57 27.11 1.51
N THR A 46 -1.55 27.39 2.32
CA THR A 46 -0.62 28.50 2.07
C THR A 46 0.39 28.11 1.00
N ARG A 47 0.17 28.60 -0.23
CA ARG A 47 1.14 28.52 -1.35
C ARG A 47 2.41 29.30 -0.97
N SER A 48 3.48 28.60 -0.59
CA SER A 48 4.82 29.19 -0.46
C SER A 48 5.46 29.29 -1.85
N SER A 49 5.31 30.44 -2.51
CA SER A 49 6.08 30.80 -3.70
C SER A 49 7.54 31.09 -3.30
N ARG A 50 8.42 30.09 -3.38
CA ARG A 50 9.87 30.33 -3.33
C ARG A 50 10.40 30.50 -4.75
N GLY A 51 10.84 31.72 -5.02
CA GLY A 51 11.29 32.19 -6.31
C GLY A 51 12.46 31.40 -6.89
N ARG A 52 12.37 31.14 -8.19
CA ARG A 52 13.51 30.82 -9.04
C ARG A 52 14.24 32.12 -9.38
N LYS A 53 15.54 32.19 -9.12
CA LYS A 53 16.44 33.17 -9.75
C LYS A 53 17.06 32.53 -11.00
N PRO A 54 17.20 33.24 -12.14
CA PRO A 54 18.03 32.79 -13.25
C PRO A 54 19.49 33.23 -13.03
N ALA A 55 20.44 32.42 -13.48
CA ALA A 55 21.84 32.83 -13.63
C ALA A 55 22.31 32.57 -15.06
N ALA A 56 23.12 33.50 -15.54
CA ALA A 56 23.37 33.85 -16.92
C ALA A 56 24.40 32.96 -17.66
N VAL A 57 24.57 33.35 -18.91
CA VAL A 57 25.23 32.72 -20.06
C VAL A 57 26.73 33.09 -20.23
N SER A 58 27.48 32.14 -20.82
CA SER A 58 28.67 32.23 -21.72
C SER A 58 30.04 32.84 -21.33
N GLY A 59 31.09 32.13 -21.79
CA GLY A 59 32.40 32.63 -22.26
C GLY A 59 33.52 32.73 -21.21
N THR A 60 34.81 32.48 -21.43
CA THR A 60 35.65 32.10 -22.60
C THR A 60 37.05 31.72 -22.07
N SER A 61 37.84 31.06 -22.91
CA SER A 61 39.20 30.51 -22.75
C SER A 61 40.28 31.48 -22.19
N GLY A 62 41.33 30.91 -21.57
CA GLY A 62 42.59 31.62 -21.31
C GLY A 62 43.59 30.85 -20.45
N ALA A 63 44.55 30.17 -21.08
CA ALA A 63 45.68 29.53 -20.44
C ALA A 63 46.75 30.54 -19.96
N ARG A 64 47.46 30.26 -18.87
CA ARG A 64 48.94 30.28 -18.76
C ARG A 64 49.44 29.91 -17.36
N THR A 65 50.68 29.43 -17.38
CA THR A 65 51.47 28.74 -16.37
C THR A 65 52.02 29.63 -15.26
N SER A 66 52.12 29.11 -14.03
CA SER A 66 53.30 29.35 -13.17
C SER A 66 53.45 28.28 -12.10
N LYS A 67 54.70 27.82 -11.99
CA LYS A 67 55.24 26.79 -11.12
C LYS A 67 55.57 27.45 -9.77
N ALA A 68 55.02 26.94 -8.67
CA ALA A 68 55.50 27.27 -7.33
C ALA A 68 55.49 26.01 -6.44
N LYS A 69 56.69 25.58 -6.04
CA LYS A 69 56.95 24.61 -4.97
C LYS A 69 56.59 25.25 -3.63
N GLY A 70 55.99 24.48 -2.71
CA GLY A 70 56.03 24.82 -1.29
C GLY A 70 54.84 24.31 -0.48
N ALA A 71 55.15 23.53 0.56
CA ALA A 71 54.32 23.13 1.69
C ALA A 71 53.16 22.15 1.41
N SER A 72 53.47 20.86 1.62
CA SER A 72 52.47 19.83 1.96
C SER A 72 51.71 20.24 3.21
N LYS A 73 50.60 20.96 3.04
CA LYS A 73 49.55 21.05 4.06
C LYS A 73 48.95 19.66 4.19
N LYS A 74 49.34 18.98 5.27
CA LYS A 74 48.74 17.73 5.76
C LYS A 74 47.22 17.93 5.82
N LYS A 75 46.52 17.50 4.77
CA LYS A 75 45.06 17.47 4.72
C LYS A 75 44.67 16.45 5.78
N THR A 76 44.25 16.93 6.94
CA THR A 76 43.57 16.12 7.93
C THR A 76 42.34 15.57 7.21
N THR A 77 42.44 14.32 6.76
CA THR A 77 41.28 13.56 6.31
C THR A 77 40.45 13.32 7.56
N ALA A 78 39.65 14.33 7.94
CA ALA A 78 38.47 14.09 8.74
C ALA A 78 37.69 13.06 7.94
N LYS A 79 37.80 11.80 8.36
CA LYS A 79 37.08 10.65 7.83
C LYS A 79 35.62 10.86 8.22
N GLY A 80 35.00 11.86 7.58
CA GLY A 80 33.57 12.08 7.62
C GLY A 80 32.96 10.78 7.14
N THR A 81 32.22 10.13 8.02
CA THR A 81 31.44 8.94 7.70
C THR A 81 30.47 9.32 6.60
N SER A 82 30.86 9.11 5.34
CA SER A 82 29.96 9.29 4.21
C SER A 82 28.81 8.31 4.45
N ARG A 83 27.68 8.80 4.96
CA ARG A 83 26.48 7.96 5.11
C ARG A 83 26.25 7.32 3.74
N ARG A 84 26.29 5.97 3.68
CA ARG A 84 25.96 5.24 2.45
C ARG A 84 24.63 5.80 1.94
N ARG A 85 24.65 6.38 0.75
CA ARG A 85 23.42 6.76 0.06
C ARG A 85 22.70 5.48 -0.31
N ILE A 86 21.54 5.24 0.29
CA ILE A 86 20.67 4.13 -0.09
C ILE A 86 20.07 4.50 -1.45
N PRO A 87 20.18 3.65 -2.48
CA PRO A 87 19.53 3.88 -3.77
C PRO A 87 18.02 4.04 -3.58
N THR A 88 17.42 5.01 -4.27
CA THR A 88 15.97 5.23 -4.25
C THR A 88 15.41 4.92 -5.63
N GLN A 89 14.18 4.40 -5.66
CA GLN A 89 13.45 4.15 -6.90
C GLN A 89 12.17 4.98 -6.91
N ARG A 90 11.73 5.34 -8.12
CA ARG A 90 10.45 6.02 -8.31
C ARG A 90 9.37 4.97 -8.56
N GLU A 91 8.36 4.98 -7.71
CA GLU A 91 7.18 4.14 -7.84
C GLU A 91 5.97 5.02 -8.22
N VAL A 92 5.07 4.48 -9.04
CA VAL A 92 3.81 5.13 -9.43
C VAL A 92 2.67 4.28 -8.92
N SER A 93 1.62 4.93 -8.45
CA SER A 93 0.45 4.27 -7.88
C SER A 93 -0.81 5.01 -8.25
N ALA A 94 -1.93 4.31 -8.15
CA ALA A 94 -3.26 4.83 -8.41
C ALA A 94 -4.17 4.58 -7.20
N GLY A 95 -5.23 5.37 -7.08
CA GLY A 95 -6.18 5.30 -5.98
C GLY A 95 -7.26 6.38 -6.07
N GLY A 96 -8.20 6.36 -5.14
CA GLY A 96 -9.38 7.23 -5.16
C GLY A 96 -9.69 7.89 -3.82
N VAL A 97 -10.49 8.96 -3.90
CA VAL A 97 -11.07 9.64 -2.73
C VAL A 97 -12.58 9.44 -2.80
N VAL A 98 -13.09 8.47 -2.05
CA VAL A 98 -14.53 8.28 -1.92
C VAL A 98 -15.04 9.19 -0.83
N TYR A 99 -16.06 9.98 -1.13
CA TYR A 99 -16.66 10.89 -0.18
C TYR A 99 -18.19 10.87 -0.27
N ARG A 100 -18.82 11.28 0.83
CA ARG A 100 -20.24 11.57 0.87
C ARG A 100 -20.47 12.93 1.52
N ARG A 101 -21.64 13.52 1.26
CA ARG A 101 -22.12 14.71 1.98
C ARG A 101 -22.89 14.23 3.21
N GLY A 102 -22.51 14.73 4.37
CA GLY A 102 -23.18 14.45 5.65
C GLY A 102 -23.54 15.77 6.33
N GLY A 103 -24.82 16.15 6.30
CA GLY A 103 -25.23 17.49 6.71
C GLY A 103 -24.55 18.57 5.85
N ASP A 104 -23.89 19.52 6.50
CA ASP A 104 -23.12 20.59 5.86
C ASP A 104 -21.64 20.21 5.60
N ASP A 105 -21.22 18.99 5.97
CA ASP A 105 -19.84 18.54 5.90
C ASP A 105 -19.60 17.51 4.78
N ILE A 106 -18.32 17.35 4.42
CA ILE A 106 -17.82 16.28 3.54
C ILE A 106 -17.14 15.21 4.39
N GLU A 107 -17.59 13.98 4.24
CA GLU A 107 -17.01 12.81 4.91
C GLU A 107 -16.25 11.97 3.88
N VAL A 108 -15.00 11.60 4.19
CA VAL A 108 -14.10 10.88 3.28
C VAL A 108 -13.76 9.50 3.85
N VAL A 109 -13.74 8.49 3.00
CA VAL A 109 -13.34 7.12 3.37
C VAL A 109 -11.82 7.03 3.47
N LEU A 110 -11.34 6.47 4.58
CA LEU A 110 -9.93 6.18 4.82
C LEU A 110 -9.76 4.71 5.19
N ALA A 111 -8.73 4.07 4.65
CA ALA A 111 -8.29 2.75 5.06
C ALA A 111 -7.35 2.88 6.27
N SER A 112 -7.47 1.98 7.24
CA SER A 112 -6.54 1.89 8.37
C SER A 112 -5.82 0.56 8.40
N ARG A 113 -4.54 0.60 8.76
CA ARG A 113 -3.75 -0.59 9.05
C ARG A 113 -2.92 -0.39 10.29
N ARG A 114 -2.56 -1.49 10.97
CA ARG A 114 -1.62 -1.44 12.09
C ARG A 114 -0.19 -1.38 11.59
N THR A 115 0.61 -0.47 12.15
CA THR A 115 2.05 -0.44 11.96
C THR A 115 2.71 -1.56 12.75
N ARG A 116 4.01 -1.80 12.51
CA ARG A 116 4.80 -2.77 13.28
C ARG A 116 4.87 -2.45 14.79
N ARG A 117 4.64 -1.19 15.16
CA ARG A 117 4.59 -0.74 16.57
C ARG A 117 3.19 -0.86 17.19
N GLY A 118 2.17 -1.21 16.40
CA GLY A 118 0.79 -1.38 16.85
C GLY A 118 -0.13 -0.18 16.58
N ASP A 119 0.44 0.99 16.24
CA ASP A 119 -0.29 2.22 15.93
C ASP A 119 -1.15 2.07 14.66
N LEU A 120 -2.25 2.82 14.56
CA LEU A 120 -3.03 2.92 13.32
C LEU A 120 -2.38 3.92 12.37
N ALA A 121 -2.10 3.46 11.16
CA ALA A 121 -1.78 4.30 10.01
C ALA A 121 -3.03 4.42 9.15
N TRP A 122 -3.43 5.66 8.88
CA TRP A 122 -4.57 6.01 8.03
C TRP A 122 -4.07 6.47 6.67
N GLY A 123 -4.75 6.05 5.60
CA GLY A 123 -4.43 6.41 4.23
C GLY A 123 -5.65 6.39 3.32
N LEU A 124 -5.50 6.96 2.13
CA LEU A 124 -6.46 6.81 1.04
C LEU A 124 -6.32 5.42 0.42
N ALA A 125 -7.41 4.90 -0.14
CA ALA A 125 -7.38 3.68 -0.92
C ALA A 125 -6.51 3.87 -2.16
N LYS A 126 -5.40 3.13 -2.23
CA LYS A 126 -4.43 3.21 -3.33
C LYS A 126 -3.56 1.95 -3.36
N GLY A 127 -3.19 1.54 -4.56
CA GLY A 127 -2.15 0.53 -4.77
C GLY A 127 -1.41 0.66 -6.09
N GLY A 128 -0.85 -0.47 -6.51
CA GLY A 128 -0.03 -0.58 -7.72
C GLY A 128 -0.89 -0.61 -8.97
N ILE A 129 -0.32 -0.17 -10.09
CA ILE A 129 -0.94 -0.33 -11.41
C ILE A 129 -0.46 -1.68 -11.97
N GLU A 130 -1.39 -2.54 -12.34
CA GLU A 130 -1.07 -3.85 -12.90
C GLU A 130 -0.66 -3.76 -14.38
N ALA A 131 -0.06 -4.83 -14.91
CA ALA A 131 0.40 -4.86 -16.29
C ALA A 131 -0.78 -4.77 -17.26
N GLY A 132 -0.78 -3.75 -18.11
CA GLY A 132 -1.86 -3.50 -19.08
C GLY A 132 -3.05 -2.71 -18.52
N GLU A 133 -3.01 -2.32 -17.25
CA GLU A 133 -4.08 -1.55 -16.59
C GLU A 133 -3.87 -0.03 -16.78
N SER A 134 -4.97 0.72 -16.95
CA SER A 134 -4.92 2.18 -16.89
C SER A 134 -4.78 2.67 -15.44
N ARG A 135 -4.47 3.96 -15.24
CA ARG A 135 -4.40 4.50 -13.87
C ARG A 135 -5.78 4.59 -13.24
N GLU A 136 -6.78 4.87 -14.07
CA GLU A 136 -8.16 5.01 -13.70
C GLU A 136 -8.76 3.65 -13.30
N ASP A 137 -8.49 2.60 -14.08
CA ASP A 137 -8.94 1.22 -13.75
C ASP A 137 -8.28 0.73 -12.45
N ALA A 138 -6.97 0.98 -12.29
CA ALA A 138 -6.27 0.68 -11.05
C ALA A 138 -6.88 1.42 -9.85
N ALA A 139 -7.23 2.70 -10.01
CA ALA A 139 -7.88 3.46 -8.95
C ALA A 139 -9.23 2.86 -8.53
N VAL A 140 -10.07 2.48 -9.50
CA VAL A 140 -11.39 1.85 -9.24
C VAL A 140 -11.22 0.49 -8.57
N ARG A 141 -10.31 -0.35 -9.06
CA ARG A 141 -9.99 -1.66 -8.45
C ARG A 141 -9.54 -1.51 -7.01
N GLU A 142 -8.57 -0.63 -6.75
CA GLU A 142 -8.02 -0.42 -5.40
C GLU A 142 -9.06 0.14 -4.42
N VAL A 143 -9.91 1.08 -4.85
CA VAL A 143 -11.03 1.56 -4.03
C VAL A 143 -11.96 0.42 -3.65
N ARG A 144 -12.32 -0.43 -4.62
CA ARG A 144 -13.20 -1.57 -4.37
C ARG A 144 -12.58 -2.61 -3.45
N GLU A 145 -11.30 -2.94 -3.63
CA GLU A 145 -10.60 -3.95 -2.82
C GLU A 145 -10.38 -3.49 -1.37
N GLU A 146 -9.97 -2.24 -1.15
CA GLU A 146 -9.65 -1.75 0.20
C GLU A 146 -10.88 -1.28 0.98
N THR A 147 -11.90 -0.75 0.30
CA THR A 147 -13.07 -0.14 0.96
C THR A 147 -14.35 -0.96 0.81
N GLY A 148 -14.42 -1.86 -0.18
CA GLY A 148 -15.64 -2.58 -0.54
C GLY A 148 -16.69 -1.74 -1.26
N LEU A 149 -16.36 -0.50 -1.66
CA LEU A 149 -17.27 0.42 -2.34
C LEU A 149 -16.99 0.41 -3.86
N ASP A 150 -18.06 0.49 -4.65
CA ASP A 150 -17.96 0.69 -6.10
C ASP A 150 -17.84 2.19 -6.42
N ALA A 151 -16.98 2.54 -7.37
CA ALA A 151 -16.62 3.91 -7.76
C ALA A 151 -16.63 4.11 -9.28
#